data_AF-A0A1Q9CL36-F1
#
_entry.id   AF-A0A1Q9CL36-F1
#
_cell.length_a   1.000
_cell.length_b   1.000
_cell.length_c   1.000
_cell.angle_alpha   90.00
_cell.angle_beta   90.00
_cell.angle_gamma   90.00
#
_symmetry.space_group_name_H-M   'P 1'
#
loop_
_entity.id
_entity.type
_entity.pdbx_description
1 polymer ?
#
loop_
_entity_poly.entity_id
_entity_poly.type
_entity_poly.pdbx_seq_one_letter_code
_entity_poly.pdbx_strand_id
1 'polypeptide(L)'
;MSFLIARVSALALFAACVQGLDVLGGASQHRHKHKHHKHHHKKHKASAAVSSTASALPALPAAQLVQLSLPPVSQPSQPSTATVTQQEPQHAVPSQSLAIFDSDAQQALPAIVDDVRKAAAHKAPLDELQKTHDSETKLLEDQEALLKADQTGLDKSVLQQQVESTKAMLANLESQIASKRQDAVNILGKALTDARTALEQASSEETAQQTAARLALEQVKAAQKQKVNAKKVIDEAQKVMEVFGGSSAPPVTAAPAAPVLPAISQISHAASEPQEPGEAKGVPFLGLMGSAVFRLSMAQMETDGSELEPPLLASRLQFLRIHAAAARCLGLWLALCLGLCLVSNLGAVSPSRPSPLAATALASSSLLPKVAVVPYGVLGVQLDVSHHLVPVAGAPAADTVVVDPAGLRFIQDLGPAGAGGASGAIYSWLKIGLDARFPHDVTQAVLQEGDAKIHKYGQKQVIHVVGPDLGVVSASTPATRASAVDKLTVAYRHILEEFLSSESLRLRLLPVSGGIFAGPFQKDLPAMTFASLDGAFRSLPPASQRRLLRTGTKISLCIFDQRQLEEFQAMCPACAPDEG
;
A
#
# COMPACT_ATOMS: atom_id res chain seq x y z
N MET A 1 10.83 -18.62 10.38
CA MET A 1 9.86 -18.65 11.51
C MET A 1 10.36 -18.00 12.80
N SER A 2 11.31 -18.56 13.59
CA SER A 2 11.68 -18.01 14.91
C SER A 2 12.14 -16.54 14.90
N PHE A 3 12.83 -16.11 13.84
CA PHE A 3 13.27 -14.72 13.66
C PHE A 3 12.12 -13.76 13.31
N LEU A 4 11.13 -14.24 12.55
CA LEU A 4 9.92 -13.49 12.20
C LEU A 4 9.02 -13.33 13.42
N ILE A 5 8.84 -14.41 14.19
CA ILE A 5 8.10 -14.42 15.46
C ILE A 5 8.72 -13.42 16.45
N ALA A 6 10.05 -13.41 16.61
CA ALA A 6 10.73 -12.46 17.49
C ALA A 6 10.50 -10.99 17.07
N ARG A 7 10.46 -10.69 15.76
CA ARG A 7 10.20 -9.34 15.24
C ARG A 7 8.75 -8.91 15.41
N VAL A 8 7.79 -9.81 15.16
CA VAL A 8 6.36 -9.56 15.39
C VAL A 8 6.08 -9.37 16.88
N SER A 9 6.71 -10.15 17.77
CA SER A 9 6.61 -9.96 19.22
C SER A 9 7.18 -8.62 19.69
N ALA A 10 8.30 -8.17 19.10
CA ALA A 10 8.87 -6.85 19.39
C ALA A 10 7.95 -5.69 18.93
N LEU A 11 7.31 -5.84 17.76
CA LEU A 11 6.29 -4.90 17.25
C LEU A 11 5.04 -4.85 18.14
N ALA A 12 4.56 -5.99 18.61
CA ALA A 12 3.43 -6.06 19.53
C ALA A 12 3.76 -5.42 20.90
N LEU A 13 4.97 -5.62 21.42
CA LEU A 13 5.46 -4.96 22.63
C LEU A 13 5.57 -3.43 22.45
N PHE A 14 6.05 -2.97 21.30
CA PHE A 14 6.10 -1.54 20.98
C PHE A 14 4.70 -0.92 20.90
N ALA A 15 3.76 -1.58 20.22
CA ALA A 15 2.36 -1.13 20.15
C ALA A 15 1.70 -1.10 21.54
N ALA A 16 1.97 -2.10 22.40
CA ALA A 16 1.50 -2.11 23.78
C ALA A 16 2.10 -0.97 24.63
N CYS A 17 3.37 -0.59 24.41
CA CYS A 17 3.97 0.56 25.06
C CYS A 17 3.34 1.89 24.64
N VAL A 18 2.94 2.02 23.36
CA VAL A 18 2.21 3.21 22.87
C VAL A 18 0.82 3.30 23.50
N GLN A 19 0.14 2.16 23.70
CA GLN A 19 -1.18 2.10 24.34
C GLN A 19 -1.12 2.26 25.88
N GLY A 20 0.00 1.90 26.51
CA GLY A 20 0.18 1.94 27.97
C GLY A 20 0.43 3.33 28.57
N LEU A 21 0.60 4.38 27.75
CA LEU A 21 0.86 5.74 28.23
C LEU A 21 -0.34 6.40 28.94
N ASP A 22 -1.56 5.88 28.77
CA ASP A 22 -2.76 6.44 29.42
C ASP A 22 -3.03 5.91 30.84
N VAL A 23 -2.34 4.87 31.32
CA VAL A 23 -2.70 4.21 32.61
C VAL A 23 -1.87 4.69 33.81
N LEU A 24 -0.77 5.43 33.61
CA LEU A 24 0.10 5.89 34.71
C LEU A 24 0.01 7.40 35.04
N GLY A 25 -0.86 8.15 34.38
CA GLY A 25 -1.04 9.60 34.64
C GLY A 25 -1.89 9.95 35.87
N GLY A 26 -2.46 8.97 36.56
CA GLY A 26 -3.55 9.19 37.52
C GLY A 26 -3.23 8.86 38.99
N ALA A 27 -2.02 9.09 39.51
CA ALA A 27 -1.80 9.09 40.96
C ALA A 27 -0.42 9.66 41.35
N SER A 28 -0.34 10.93 41.79
CA SER A 28 0.61 11.30 42.85
C SER A 28 0.34 12.67 43.50
N GLN A 29 -0.02 12.60 44.78
CA GLN A 29 0.43 13.43 45.91
C GLN A 29 0.06 14.92 46.01
N HIS A 30 -0.96 15.14 46.85
CA HIS A 30 -0.99 16.21 47.85
C HIS A 30 0.37 16.37 48.55
N ARG A 31 1.03 17.52 48.40
CA ARG A 31 2.11 17.96 49.29
C ARG A 31 1.94 19.43 49.66
N HIS A 32 1.82 19.67 50.96
CA HIS A 32 1.72 20.98 51.61
C HIS A 32 2.79 21.97 51.10
N LYS A 33 2.36 23.17 50.69
CA LYS A 33 3.26 24.32 50.48
C LYS A 33 3.23 25.23 51.71
N HIS A 34 4.38 25.33 52.37
CA HIS A 34 4.67 26.38 53.34
C HIS A 34 4.86 27.73 52.60
N LYS A 35 4.19 28.77 53.10
CA LYS A 35 4.35 30.16 52.68
C LYS A 35 5.74 30.68 53.06
N HIS A 36 6.41 31.34 52.12
CA HIS A 36 7.36 32.41 52.43
C HIS A 36 7.11 33.60 51.50
N HIS A 37 6.66 34.70 52.10
CA HIS A 37 6.60 36.03 51.50
C HIS A 37 8.01 36.55 51.21
N LYS A 38 8.23 37.09 50.00
CA LYS A 38 9.19 38.18 49.77
C LYS A 38 8.57 39.19 48.82
N HIS A 39 8.37 40.39 49.34
CA HIS A 39 8.09 41.61 48.60
C HIS A 39 9.25 41.96 47.67
N HIS A 40 8.96 42.37 46.43
CA HIS A 40 9.78 43.35 45.73
C HIS A 40 8.93 44.22 44.80
N HIS A 41 8.85 45.50 45.15
CA HIS A 41 8.46 46.61 44.28
C HIS A 41 9.41 46.74 43.09
N LYS A 42 8.89 46.97 41.88
CA LYS A 42 9.51 47.89 40.92
C LYS A 42 8.58 48.35 39.79
N LYS A 43 8.20 49.63 39.92
CA LYS A 43 8.11 50.73 38.93
C LYS A 43 7.69 50.43 37.47
N HIS A 44 6.59 51.10 37.12
CA HIS A 44 6.14 51.51 35.79
C HIS A 44 7.25 52.04 34.86
N LYS A 45 7.09 51.80 33.56
CA LYS A 45 7.35 52.79 32.51
C LYS A 45 6.49 52.52 31.27
N ALA A 46 5.79 53.56 30.83
CA ALA A 46 4.95 53.63 29.64
C ALA A 46 5.74 54.18 28.43
N SER A 47 5.33 53.78 27.22
CA SER A 47 5.47 54.44 25.89
C SER A 47 5.49 53.36 24.81
N ALA A 48 4.99 53.55 23.60
CA ALA A 48 4.17 54.58 22.97
C ALA A 48 3.69 53.97 21.64
N ALA A 49 2.54 54.45 21.17
CA ALA A 49 2.03 54.18 19.84
C ALA A 49 2.95 54.75 18.75
N VAL A 50 3.08 54.04 17.62
CA VAL A 50 3.42 54.66 16.33
C VAL A 50 2.55 54.04 15.25
N SER A 51 1.92 54.94 14.51
CA SER A 51 0.96 54.74 13.44
C SER A 51 1.64 54.49 12.08
N SER A 52 0.80 54.05 11.15
CA SER A 52 0.97 53.83 9.71
C SER A 52 1.84 54.84 8.96
N THR A 53 2.49 54.39 7.90
CA THR A 53 2.42 55.06 6.59
C THR A 53 2.59 54.05 5.45
N ALA A 54 1.63 54.09 4.54
CA ALA A 54 1.68 53.47 3.22
C ALA A 54 2.37 54.43 2.25
N SER A 55 3.17 53.89 1.31
CA SER A 55 3.59 54.55 0.06
C SER A 55 3.99 53.45 -0.90
N ALA A 56 3.19 53.18 -1.92
CA ALA A 56 3.16 53.87 -3.22
C ALA A 56 4.34 53.47 -4.12
N LEU A 57 3.98 52.70 -5.15
CA LEU A 57 4.76 52.33 -6.33
C LEU A 57 5.36 53.55 -7.04
N PRO A 58 6.43 53.33 -7.81
CA PRO A 58 6.39 53.81 -9.19
C PRO A 58 6.73 52.73 -10.21
N ALA A 59 6.19 52.94 -11.41
CA ALA A 59 6.24 52.06 -12.57
C ALA A 59 7.37 52.43 -13.56
N LEU A 60 7.69 51.44 -14.42
CA LEU A 60 8.35 51.51 -15.74
C LEU A 60 9.89 51.73 -15.79
N PRO A 61 10.62 51.33 -16.87
CA PRO A 61 10.15 50.94 -18.21
C PRO A 61 10.78 49.66 -18.82
N ALA A 62 10.38 49.41 -20.07
CA ALA A 62 10.64 48.28 -20.94
C ALA A 62 12.04 48.23 -21.59
N ALA A 63 12.29 47.05 -22.18
CA ALA A 63 13.24 46.71 -23.26
C ALA A 63 14.72 46.50 -22.87
N GLN A 64 15.19 45.26 -23.08
CA GLN A 64 16.36 45.00 -23.93
C GLN A 64 16.45 43.51 -24.34
N LEU A 65 16.40 43.31 -25.66
CA LEU A 65 16.81 42.12 -26.38
C LEU A 65 18.31 41.86 -26.13
N VAL A 66 18.65 40.68 -25.64
CA VAL A 66 20.03 40.17 -25.69
C VAL A 66 20.00 38.81 -26.39
N GLN A 67 20.52 38.81 -27.62
CA GLN A 67 20.95 37.61 -28.32
C GLN A 67 22.14 37.01 -27.58
N LEU A 68 22.04 35.75 -27.17
CA LEU A 68 23.19 34.95 -26.73
C LEU A 68 23.44 33.85 -27.77
N SER A 69 24.59 33.98 -28.42
CA SER A 69 25.18 33.00 -29.33
C SER A 69 25.60 31.73 -28.59
N LEU A 70 25.29 30.57 -29.15
CA LEU A 70 25.77 29.27 -28.69
C LEU A 70 27.14 28.94 -29.31
N PRO A 71 28.07 28.32 -28.56
CA PRO A 71 29.29 27.74 -29.12
C PRO A 71 29.06 26.33 -29.72
N PRO A 72 29.97 25.86 -30.60
CA PRO A 72 29.71 24.72 -31.49
C PRO A 72 29.88 23.34 -30.83
N VAL A 73 29.14 22.41 -31.44
CA VAL A 73 29.05 20.97 -31.19
C VAL A 73 30.36 20.24 -31.51
N SER A 74 30.87 19.45 -30.57
CA SER A 74 31.94 18.48 -30.79
C SER A 74 31.36 17.12 -31.22
N GLN A 75 31.90 16.58 -32.31
CA GLN A 75 31.57 15.26 -32.88
C GLN A 75 32.04 14.09 -31.97
N PRO A 76 31.33 12.96 -31.93
CA PRO A 76 31.83 11.73 -31.34
C PRO A 76 32.61 10.89 -32.36
N SER A 77 33.79 10.44 -31.94
CA SER A 77 34.68 9.49 -32.60
C SER A 77 34.12 8.06 -32.61
N GLN A 78 34.37 7.36 -33.73
CA GLN A 78 33.96 5.97 -34.00
C GLN A 78 34.65 4.93 -33.11
N PRO A 79 34.06 3.73 -32.93
CA PRO A 79 34.65 2.64 -32.16
C PRO A 79 35.54 1.71 -33.00
N SER A 80 36.66 1.29 -32.39
CA SER A 80 37.62 0.34 -32.94
C SER A 80 37.20 -1.12 -32.68
N THR A 81 37.29 -1.93 -33.73
CA THR A 81 37.17 -3.39 -33.76
C THR A 81 38.45 -4.12 -33.28
N ALA A 82 38.29 -5.15 -32.44
CA ALA A 82 39.20 -6.31 -32.28
C ALA A 82 38.40 -7.45 -31.60
N THR A 83 38.07 -8.56 -32.25
CA THR A 83 38.84 -9.77 -32.60
C THR A 83 39.12 -10.75 -31.43
N VAL A 84 38.30 -11.81 -31.39
CA VAL A 84 38.59 -13.25 -31.19
C VAL A 84 39.51 -13.70 -30.05
N THR A 85 38.96 -14.51 -29.12
CA THR A 85 39.56 -15.80 -28.71
C THR A 85 38.48 -16.80 -28.26
N GLN A 86 38.55 -18.03 -28.79
CA GLN A 86 37.82 -19.22 -28.36
C GLN A 86 38.43 -19.81 -27.07
N GLN A 87 37.62 -20.32 -26.14
CA GLN A 87 38.08 -21.38 -25.23
C GLN A 87 36.93 -22.29 -24.72
N GLU A 88 37.28 -23.56 -24.61
CA GLU A 88 36.58 -24.83 -24.35
C GLU A 88 35.55 -24.95 -23.18
N PRO A 89 34.75 -26.04 -23.16
CA PRO A 89 33.62 -26.22 -22.26
C PRO A 89 34.02 -26.82 -20.91
N GLN A 90 33.60 -26.15 -19.83
CA GLN A 90 33.67 -26.72 -18.48
C GLN A 90 32.37 -27.47 -18.15
N HIS A 91 32.52 -28.74 -17.77
CA HIS A 91 31.46 -29.54 -17.16
C HIS A 91 31.10 -28.97 -15.79
N ALA A 92 29.90 -28.40 -15.66
CA ALA A 92 29.32 -28.00 -14.38
C ALA A 92 28.40 -29.11 -13.84
N VAL A 93 28.71 -29.58 -12.64
CA VAL A 93 27.83 -30.40 -11.79
C VAL A 93 26.83 -29.46 -11.10
N PRO A 94 25.51 -29.71 -11.14
CA PRO A 94 24.55 -28.81 -10.51
C PRO A 94 24.47 -29.08 -9.00
N SER A 95 25.08 -28.20 -8.21
CA SER A 95 24.75 -28.02 -6.80
C SER A 95 23.48 -27.15 -6.68
N GLN A 96 22.32 -27.75 -6.96
CA GLN A 96 21.02 -27.17 -6.61
C GLN A 96 20.50 -27.85 -5.35
N SER A 97 20.79 -27.27 -4.19
CA SER A 97 20.11 -27.62 -2.95
C SER A 97 20.18 -26.43 -1.98
N LEU A 98 19.01 -26.03 -1.48
CA LEU A 98 18.75 -25.08 -0.38
C LEU A 98 18.79 -23.57 -0.70
N ALA A 99 17.95 -23.11 -1.64
CA ALA A 99 17.55 -21.70 -1.72
C ALA A 99 16.04 -21.50 -2.00
N ILE A 100 15.19 -22.42 -1.51
CA ILE A 100 13.73 -22.31 -1.62
C ILE A 100 13.17 -22.06 -0.23
N PHE A 101 13.32 -20.84 0.28
CA PHE A 101 12.55 -20.37 1.44
C PHE A 101 12.29 -18.86 1.35
N ASP A 102 11.01 -18.51 1.48
CA ASP A 102 10.41 -17.18 1.75
C ASP A 102 10.61 -16.05 0.73
N SER A 103 9.92 -16.11 -0.42
CA SER A 103 9.72 -14.92 -1.28
C SER A 103 8.66 -13.98 -0.68
N ASP A 104 7.49 -14.51 -0.31
CA ASP A 104 6.30 -13.64 -0.19
C ASP A 104 6.19 -13.00 1.20
N ALA A 105 6.58 -13.71 2.26
CA ALA A 105 6.74 -13.11 3.60
C ALA A 105 7.86 -12.05 3.64
N GLN A 106 8.91 -12.22 2.84
CA GLN A 106 9.96 -11.20 2.70
C GLN A 106 9.48 -9.99 1.89
N GLN A 107 8.58 -10.17 0.92
CA GLN A 107 7.97 -9.07 0.17
C GLN A 107 6.98 -8.23 1.00
N ALA A 108 6.30 -8.82 1.99
CA ALA A 108 5.39 -8.09 2.87
C ALA A 108 6.11 -7.23 3.92
N LEU A 109 7.34 -7.60 4.30
CA LEU A 109 8.09 -6.96 5.38
C LEU A 109 8.39 -5.46 5.14
N PRO A 110 8.84 -5.03 3.94
CA PRO A 110 9.07 -3.62 3.64
C PRO A 110 7.80 -2.76 3.83
N ALA A 111 6.64 -3.24 3.39
CA ALA A 111 5.38 -2.51 3.52
C ALA A 111 4.97 -2.31 5.00
N ILE A 112 5.11 -3.35 5.82
CA ILE A 112 4.84 -3.26 7.28
C ILE A 112 5.81 -2.28 7.95
N VAL A 113 7.10 -2.32 7.58
CA VAL A 113 8.11 -1.40 8.12
C VAL A 113 7.81 0.04 7.73
N ASP A 114 7.34 0.27 6.50
CA ASP A 114 6.94 1.60 6.04
C ASP A 114 5.70 2.12 6.76
N ASP A 115 4.68 1.28 6.99
CA ASP A 115 3.50 1.69 7.76
C ASP A 115 3.84 2.01 9.23
N VAL A 116 4.77 1.27 9.84
CA VAL A 116 5.30 1.60 11.19
C VAL A 116 6.08 2.92 11.17
N ARG A 117 6.88 3.17 10.12
CA ARG A 117 7.60 4.43 9.97
C ARG A 117 6.65 5.61 9.79
N LYS A 118 5.56 5.44 9.02
CA LYS A 118 4.49 6.43 8.86
C LYS A 118 3.83 6.73 10.19
N ALA A 119 3.46 5.71 10.98
CA ALA A 119 2.92 5.91 12.32
C ALA A 119 3.90 6.67 13.23
N ALA A 120 5.20 6.33 13.19
CA ALA A 120 6.22 7.03 13.96
C ALA A 120 6.39 8.50 13.54
N ALA A 121 6.17 8.83 12.27
CA ALA A 121 6.24 10.21 11.78
C ALA A 121 5.15 11.13 12.39
N HIS A 122 4.03 10.57 12.88
CA HIS A 122 3.01 11.34 13.59
C HIS A 122 3.44 11.79 14.99
N LYS A 123 4.54 11.25 15.54
CA LYS A 123 5.00 11.60 16.89
C LYS A 123 5.44 13.06 16.99
N ALA A 124 6.25 13.55 16.06
CA ALA A 124 6.77 14.93 16.14
C ALA A 124 5.66 16.00 16.06
N PRO A 125 4.68 15.92 15.13
CA PRO A 125 3.52 16.82 15.15
C PRO A 125 2.68 16.72 16.42
N LEU A 126 2.55 15.53 17.00
CA LEU A 126 1.80 15.32 18.24
C LEU A 126 2.51 15.97 19.44
N ASP A 127 3.84 15.84 19.53
CA ASP A 127 4.66 16.47 20.56
C ASP A 127 4.60 18.00 20.47
N GLU A 128 4.54 18.56 19.26
CA GLU A 128 4.39 19.99 19.03
C GLU A 128 3.01 20.51 19.47
N LEU A 129 1.93 19.82 19.05
CA LEU A 129 0.56 20.14 19.49
C LEU A 129 0.41 20.07 21.01
N GLN A 130 0.99 19.04 21.64
CA GLN A 130 0.96 18.88 23.09
C GLN A 130 1.70 20.02 23.79
N LYS A 131 2.87 20.42 23.28
CA LYS A 131 3.63 21.56 23.83
C LYS A 131 2.84 22.87 23.74
N THR A 132 2.14 23.10 22.63
CA THR A 132 1.26 24.27 22.48
C THR A 132 0.10 24.22 23.48
N HIS A 133 -0.56 23.06 23.61
CA HIS A 133 -1.64 22.85 24.60
C HIS A 133 -1.17 23.14 26.03
N ASP A 134 0.00 22.63 26.42
CA ASP A 134 0.56 22.86 27.75
C ASP A 134 0.85 24.36 28.00
N SER A 135 1.34 25.07 26.98
CA SER A 135 1.65 26.51 27.08
C SER A 135 0.39 27.38 27.21
N GLU A 136 -0.67 27.06 26.46
CA GLU A 136 -1.96 27.76 26.51
C GLU A 136 -2.72 27.45 27.80
N THR A 137 -2.60 26.22 28.32
CA THR A 137 -3.17 25.84 29.63
C THR A 137 -2.57 26.68 30.74
N LYS A 138 -1.25 26.89 30.72
CA LYS A 138 -0.58 27.76 31.68
C LYS A 138 -1.01 29.23 31.55
N LEU A 139 -1.18 29.72 30.33
CA LEU A 139 -1.70 31.08 30.09
C LEU A 139 -3.11 31.24 30.65
N LEU A 140 -3.98 30.24 30.46
CA LEU A 140 -5.32 30.22 31.02
C LEU A 140 -5.30 30.27 32.57
N GLU A 141 -4.44 29.48 33.21
CA GLU A 141 -4.28 29.49 34.67
C GLU A 141 -3.85 30.88 35.18
N ASP A 142 -2.90 31.53 34.51
CA ASP A 142 -2.44 32.88 34.84
C ASP A 142 -3.56 33.92 34.65
N GLN A 143 -4.35 33.81 33.58
CA GLN A 143 -5.52 34.69 33.32
C GLN A 143 -6.63 34.51 34.37
N GLU A 144 -6.96 33.26 34.74
CA GLU A 144 -7.94 32.98 35.78
C GLU A 144 -7.47 33.43 37.18
N ALA A 145 -6.17 33.35 37.46
CA ALA A 145 -5.60 33.88 38.70
C ALA A 145 -5.70 35.41 38.76
N LEU A 146 -5.42 36.11 37.66
CA LEU A 146 -5.58 37.57 37.56
C LEU A 146 -7.05 37.99 37.73
N LEU A 147 -7.99 37.24 37.15
CA LEU A 147 -9.42 37.50 37.27
C LEU A 147 -9.89 37.39 38.73
N LYS A 148 -9.34 36.43 39.50
CA LYS A 148 -9.63 36.24 40.93
C LYS A 148 -9.01 37.31 41.83
N ALA A 149 -7.90 37.92 41.43
CA ALA A 149 -7.13 38.82 42.29
C ALA A 149 -7.79 40.20 42.54
N ASP A 150 -8.84 40.57 41.79
CA ASP A 150 -9.59 41.85 41.87
C ASP A 150 -8.73 43.14 41.94
N GLN A 151 -7.46 43.06 41.54
CA GLN A 151 -6.44 44.10 41.77
C GLN A 151 -5.90 44.73 40.48
N THR A 152 -6.40 44.35 39.32
CA THR A 152 -5.71 44.66 38.06
C THR A 152 -6.04 46.03 37.47
N GLY A 153 -7.10 46.72 37.93
CA GLY A 153 -7.56 47.97 37.29
C GLY A 153 -7.95 47.80 35.82
N LEU A 154 -7.89 46.57 35.29
CA LEU A 154 -8.37 46.16 33.99
C LEU A 154 -9.86 45.87 34.09
N ASP A 155 -10.57 46.16 33.01
CA ASP A 155 -11.98 45.83 32.86
C ASP A 155 -12.17 44.30 32.95
N LYS A 156 -12.89 43.84 33.98
CA LYS A 156 -13.18 42.42 34.21
C LYS A 156 -13.86 41.77 33.00
N SER A 157 -14.66 42.53 32.24
CA SER A 157 -15.34 42.01 31.06
C SER A 157 -14.37 41.60 29.95
N VAL A 158 -13.31 42.38 29.74
CA VAL A 158 -12.27 42.10 28.74
C VAL A 158 -11.46 40.86 29.15
N LEU A 159 -11.07 40.76 30.42
CA LEU A 159 -10.33 39.60 30.92
C LEU A 159 -11.18 38.31 30.87
N GLN A 160 -12.48 38.41 31.18
CA GLN A 160 -13.41 37.28 31.03
C GLN A 160 -13.51 36.83 29.57
N GLN A 161 -13.62 37.77 28.63
CA GLN A 161 -13.67 37.44 27.20
C GLN A 161 -12.39 36.75 26.72
N GLN A 162 -11.22 37.19 27.21
CA GLN A 162 -9.94 36.53 26.91
C GLN A 162 -9.90 35.11 27.47
N VAL A 163 -10.33 34.89 28.71
CA VAL A 163 -10.41 33.55 29.32
C VAL A 163 -11.30 32.62 28.50
N GLU A 164 -12.48 33.06 28.09
CA GLU A 164 -13.38 32.25 27.26
C GLU A 164 -12.80 31.96 25.86
N SER A 165 -12.10 32.93 25.27
CA SER A 165 -11.39 32.74 24.00
C SER A 165 -10.26 31.70 24.12
N THR A 166 -9.45 31.76 25.19
CA THR A 166 -8.37 30.79 25.45
C THR A 166 -8.94 29.39 25.69
N LYS A 167 -10.06 29.28 26.44
CA LYS A 167 -10.78 28.00 26.65
C LYS A 167 -11.23 27.38 25.33
N ALA A 168 -11.81 28.18 24.43
CA ALA A 168 -12.24 27.71 23.12
C ALA A 168 -11.05 27.22 22.26
N MET A 169 -9.91 27.91 22.32
CA MET A 169 -8.68 27.51 21.64
C MET A 169 -8.12 26.19 22.20
N LEU A 170 -8.12 26.01 23.52
CA LEU A 170 -7.69 24.77 24.17
C LEU A 170 -8.58 23.59 23.78
N ALA A 171 -9.91 23.76 23.75
CA ALA A 171 -10.82 22.70 23.31
C ALA A 171 -10.57 22.28 21.85
N ASN A 172 -10.22 23.24 20.98
CA ASN A 172 -9.82 22.94 19.60
C ASN A 172 -8.49 22.18 19.53
N LEU A 173 -7.49 22.57 20.33
CA LEU A 173 -6.21 21.85 20.41
C LEU A 173 -6.40 20.41 20.92
N GLU A 174 -7.22 20.20 21.95
CA GLU A 174 -7.56 18.85 22.46
C GLU A 174 -8.20 17.98 21.39
N SER A 175 -9.13 18.54 20.60
CA SER A 175 -9.75 17.85 19.48
C SER A 175 -8.72 17.45 18.42
N GLN A 176 -7.78 18.34 18.08
CA GLN A 176 -6.70 18.04 17.13
C GLN A 176 -5.75 16.96 17.64
N ILE A 177 -5.35 17.03 18.92
CA ILE A 177 -4.52 16.01 19.56
C ILE A 177 -5.22 14.64 19.53
N ALA A 178 -6.50 14.60 19.90
CA ALA A 178 -7.30 13.38 19.86
C ALA A 178 -7.40 12.79 18.45
N SER A 179 -7.67 13.63 17.44
CA SER A 179 -7.71 13.22 16.04
C SER A 179 -6.38 12.62 15.59
N LYS A 180 -5.25 13.28 15.89
CA LYS A 180 -3.91 12.79 15.49
C LYS A 180 -3.52 11.50 16.19
N ARG A 181 -3.91 11.32 17.46
CA ARG A 181 -3.74 10.04 18.16
C ARG A 181 -4.54 8.93 17.49
N GLN A 182 -5.79 9.20 17.12
CA GLN A 182 -6.64 8.23 16.43
C GLN A 182 -6.07 7.84 15.06
N ASP A 183 -5.55 8.79 14.29
CA ASP A 183 -4.88 8.51 13.02
C ASP A 183 -3.70 7.53 13.20
N ALA A 184 -2.84 7.78 14.19
CA ALA A 184 -1.72 6.90 14.50
C ALA A 184 -2.17 5.49 14.91
N VAL A 185 -3.23 5.38 15.72
CA VAL A 185 -3.84 4.08 16.10
C VAL A 185 -4.38 3.35 14.88
N ASN A 186 -5.05 4.04 13.96
CA ASN A 186 -5.61 3.43 12.75
C ASN A 186 -4.51 2.88 11.83
N ILE A 187 -3.40 3.63 11.65
CA ILE A 187 -2.25 3.19 10.85
C ILE A 187 -1.60 1.95 11.46
N LEU A 188 -1.37 1.95 12.78
CA LEU A 188 -0.81 0.79 13.49
C LEU A 188 -1.75 -0.43 13.45
N GLY A 189 -3.06 -0.20 13.59
CA GLY A 189 -4.08 -1.24 13.49
C GLY A 189 -4.04 -1.94 12.13
N LYS A 190 -3.99 -1.15 11.05
CA LYS A 190 -3.85 -1.67 9.68
C LYS A 190 -2.56 -2.48 9.53
N ALA A 191 -1.41 -1.94 9.94
CA ALA A 191 -0.13 -2.62 9.83
C ALA A 191 -0.12 -3.97 10.57
N LEU A 192 -0.77 -4.05 11.74
CA LEU A 192 -0.89 -5.28 12.51
C LEU A 192 -1.81 -6.30 11.82
N THR A 193 -2.92 -5.86 11.24
CA THR A 193 -3.81 -6.73 10.44
C THR A 193 -3.07 -7.29 9.23
N ASP A 194 -2.35 -6.46 8.49
CA ASP A 194 -1.58 -6.89 7.32
C ASP A 194 -0.49 -7.90 7.70
N ALA A 195 0.24 -7.64 8.80
CA ALA A 195 1.24 -8.56 9.34
C ALA A 195 0.63 -9.91 9.75
N ARG A 196 -0.56 -9.89 10.35
CA ARG A 196 -1.29 -11.11 10.72
C ARG A 196 -1.70 -11.90 9.48
N THR A 197 -2.26 -11.24 8.48
CA THR A 197 -2.67 -11.90 7.22
C THR A 197 -1.47 -12.52 6.52
N ALA A 198 -0.33 -11.83 6.45
CA ALA A 198 0.90 -12.38 5.89
C ALA A 198 1.41 -13.61 6.67
N LEU A 199 1.29 -13.60 8.00
CA LEU A 199 1.66 -14.74 8.84
C LEU A 199 0.72 -15.94 8.64
N GLU A 200 -0.59 -15.70 8.55
CA GLU A 200 -1.60 -16.74 8.27
C GLU A 200 -1.37 -17.37 6.89
N GLN A 201 -1.04 -16.56 5.86
CA GLN A 201 -0.68 -17.04 4.53
C GLN A 201 0.58 -17.92 4.56
N ALA A 202 1.67 -17.44 5.18
CA ALA A 202 2.91 -18.20 5.30
C ALA A 202 2.71 -19.53 6.04
N SER A 203 1.88 -19.55 7.08
CA SER A 203 1.56 -20.79 7.81
C SER A 203 0.75 -21.78 6.96
N SER A 204 -0.17 -21.27 6.12
CA SER A 204 -0.95 -22.12 5.21
C SER A 204 -0.07 -22.74 4.11
N GLU A 205 0.89 -21.99 3.58
CA GLU A 205 1.85 -22.46 2.59
C GLU A 205 2.81 -23.50 3.17
N GLU A 206 3.32 -23.28 4.38
CA GLU A 206 4.17 -24.26 5.07
C GLU A 206 3.43 -25.59 5.26
N THR A 207 2.15 -25.53 5.65
CA THR A 207 1.31 -26.73 5.80
C THR A 207 1.08 -27.44 4.47
N ALA A 208 0.87 -26.68 3.39
CA ALA A 208 0.74 -27.22 2.03
C ALA A 208 2.05 -27.89 1.56
N GLN A 209 3.20 -27.26 1.79
CA GLN A 209 4.52 -27.80 1.44
C GLN A 209 4.84 -29.08 2.23
N GLN A 210 4.56 -29.11 3.54
CA GLN A 210 4.73 -30.31 4.36
C GLN A 210 3.84 -31.47 3.87
N THR A 211 2.61 -31.15 3.46
CA THR A 211 1.67 -32.14 2.88
C THR A 211 2.19 -32.68 1.55
N ALA A 212 2.69 -31.81 0.66
CA ALA A 212 3.27 -32.19 -0.62
C ALA A 212 4.53 -33.06 -0.45
N ALA A 213 5.43 -32.71 0.48
CA ALA A 213 6.63 -33.49 0.80
C ALA A 213 6.28 -34.88 1.34
N ARG A 214 5.24 -34.99 2.17
CA ARG A 214 4.73 -36.28 2.66
C ARG A 214 4.18 -37.15 1.54
N LEU A 215 3.41 -36.57 0.62
CA LEU A 215 2.90 -37.28 -0.56
C LEU A 215 4.04 -37.76 -1.47
N ALA A 216 5.04 -36.91 -1.72
CA ALA A 216 6.22 -37.28 -2.50
C ALA A 216 7.00 -38.44 -1.84
N LEU A 217 7.18 -38.41 -0.51
CA LEU A 217 7.83 -39.49 0.22
C LEU A 217 7.05 -40.81 0.11
N GLU A 218 5.72 -40.78 0.19
CA GLU A 218 4.89 -41.98 0.01
C GLU A 218 4.96 -42.52 -1.42
N GLN A 219 5.04 -41.66 -2.44
CA GLN A 219 5.26 -42.09 -3.83
C GLN A 219 6.62 -42.77 -4.02
N VAL A 220 7.68 -42.22 -3.42
CA VAL A 220 9.03 -42.84 -3.45
C VAL A 220 9.01 -44.22 -2.79
N LYS A 221 8.37 -44.36 -1.62
CA LYS A 221 8.21 -45.66 -0.95
C LYS A 221 7.44 -46.66 -1.81
N ALA A 222 6.37 -46.23 -2.47
CA ALA A 222 5.57 -47.07 -3.36
C ALA A 222 6.39 -47.56 -4.57
N ALA A 223 7.16 -46.67 -5.20
CA ALA A 223 8.05 -47.02 -6.31
C ALA A 223 9.14 -48.02 -5.89
N GLN A 224 9.72 -47.83 -4.69
CA GLN A 224 10.72 -48.75 -4.15
C GLN A 224 10.13 -50.15 -3.88
N LYS A 225 8.90 -50.22 -3.36
CA LYS A 225 8.17 -51.49 -3.17
C LYS A 225 7.91 -52.20 -4.50
N GLN A 226 7.52 -51.47 -5.54
CA GLN A 226 7.33 -52.02 -6.89
C GLN A 226 8.64 -52.58 -7.45
N LYS A 227 9.77 -51.87 -7.26
CA LYS A 227 11.10 -52.34 -7.69
C LYS A 227 11.50 -53.65 -7.01
N VAL A 228 11.24 -53.79 -5.70
CA VAL A 228 11.51 -55.03 -4.95
C VAL A 228 10.65 -56.18 -5.47
N ASN A 229 9.36 -55.94 -5.72
CA ASN A 229 8.48 -56.94 -6.29
C ASN A 229 8.90 -57.38 -7.70
N ALA A 230 9.28 -56.43 -8.56
CA ALA A 230 9.76 -56.71 -9.91
C ALA A 230 11.03 -57.57 -9.89
N LYS A 231 11.97 -57.25 -8.99
CA LYS A 231 13.18 -58.07 -8.79
C LYS A 231 12.83 -59.52 -8.40
N LYS A 232 11.89 -59.71 -7.46
CA LYS A 232 11.44 -61.04 -7.06
C LYS A 232 10.85 -61.85 -8.23
N VAL A 233 10.09 -61.20 -9.11
CA VAL A 233 9.54 -61.84 -10.32
C VAL A 233 10.64 -62.26 -11.29
N ILE A 234 11.65 -61.40 -11.49
CA ILE A 234 12.81 -61.72 -12.35
C ILE A 234 13.59 -62.90 -11.77
N ASP A 235 13.87 -62.89 -10.47
CA ASP A 235 14.61 -63.95 -9.79
C ASP A 235 13.88 -65.31 -9.91
N GLU A 236 12.54 -65.33 -9.78
CA GLU A 236 11.76 -66.56 -9.98
C GLU A 236 11.68 -66.99 -11.45
N ALA A 237 11.59 -66.06 -12.39
CA ALA A 237 11.64 -66.39 -13.81
C ALA A 237 12.98 -67.02 -14.21
N GLN A 238 14.10 -66.51 -13.66
CA GLN A 238 15.42 -67.11 -13.85
C GLN A 238 15.49 -68.53 -13.29
N LYS A 239 14.96 -68.74 -12.08
CA LYS A 239 14.89 -70.08 -11.47
C LYS A 239 14.08 -71.07 -12.29
N VAL A 240 12.98 -70.63 -12.91
CA VAL A 240 12.19 -71.46 -13.83
C VAL A 240 13.00 -71.80 -15.08
N MET A 241 13.70 -70.83 -15.68
CA MET A 241 14.55 -71.09 -16.86
C MET A 241 15.68 -72.09 -16.56
N GLU A 242 16.30 -72.04 -15.37
CA GLU A 242 17.32 -73.01 -14.96
C GLU A 242 16.76 -74.44 -14.86
N VAL A 243 15.50 -74.60 -14.44
CA VAL A 243 14.83 -75.92 -14.38
C VAL A 243 14.53 -76.48 -15.77
N PHE A 244 14.25 -75.61 -16.77
CA PHE A 244 13.91 -76.02 -18.13
C PHE A 244 15.11 -76.04 -19.11
N GLY A 245 16.27 -75.50 -18.73
CA GLY A 245 17.47 -75.38 -19.59
C GLY A 245 18.32 -76.65 -19.74
N GLY A 246 17.88 -77.79 -19.20
CA GLY A 246 18.65 -79.04 -19.15
C GLY A 246 18.30 -80.09 -20.21
N SER A 247 17.70 -79.74 -21.35
CA SER A 247 17.39 -80.71 -22.41
C SER A 247 18.02 -80.33 -23.74
N SER A 248 18.97 -81.17 -24.18
CA SER A 248 19.67 -81.08 -25.45
C SER A 248 18.69 -81.22 -26.62
N ALA A 249 18.34 -80.11 -27.26
CA ALA A 249 17.67 -80.13 -28.55
C ALA A 249 18.71 -80.45 -29.67
N PRO A 250 18.38 -81.35 -30.62
CA PRO A 250 19.25 -81.68 -31.74
C PRO A 250 19.22 -80.60 -32.83
N PRO A 251 20.24 -80.56 -33.73
CA PRO A 251 20.35 -79.51 -34.74
C PRO A 251 19.36 -79.76 -35.88
N VAL A 252 18.51 -78.77 -36.17
CA VAL A 252 17.65 -78.79 -37.36
C VAL A 252 18.08 -77.69 -38.31
N THR A 253 18.28 -78.12 -39.55
CA THR A 253 18.75 -77.43 -40.74
C THR A 253 17.81 -76.35 -41.26
N ALA A 254 18.39 -75.45 -42.05
CA ALA A 254 17.82 -74.20 -42.54
C ALA A 254 16.73 -74.31 -43.63
N ALA A 255 16.00 -73.17 -43.76
CA ALA A 255 15.18 -72.64 -44.87
C ALA A 255 13.64 -72.81 -44.79
N PRO A 256 12.82 -71.99 -45.51
CA PRO A 256 12.78 -70.52 -45.51
C PRO A 256 11.35 -69.92 -45.28
N ALA A 257 11.31 -68.64 -44.92
CA ALA A 257 10.26 -67.61 -45.02
C ALA A 257 8.76 -67.98 -45.24
N ALA A 258 7.90 -67.56 -44.29
CA ALA A 258 6.63 -66.84 -44.52
C ALA A 258 6.00 -66.34 -43.18
N PRO A 259 5.08 -65.33 -43.21
CA PRO A 259 4.92 -64.36 -42.13
C PRO A 259 3.66 -64.60 -41.27
N VAL A 260 3.78 -64.39 -39.94
CA VAL A 260 2.62 -64.22 -39.04
C VAL A 260 2.97 -63.24 -37.90
N LEU A 261 2.44 -62.02 -37.97
CA LEU A 261 2.04 -61.19 -36.82
C LEU A 261 0.57 -61.54 -36.46
N PRO A 262 -0.04 -61.09 -35.35
CA PRO A 262 0.41 -60.13 -34.32
C PRO A 262 0.18 -60.61 -32.86
N ALA A 263 0.86 -60.00 -31.86
CA ALA A 263 0.29 -59.76 -30.52
C ALA A 263 1.31 -59.18 -29.52
N ILE A 264 1.80 -57.95 -29.73
CA ILE A 264 2.25 -57.09 -28.62
C ILE A 264 1.91 -55.63 -28.98
N SER A 265 0.68 -55.20 -28.70
CA SER A 265 0.32 -53.78 -28.63
C SER A 265 -0.75 -53.54 -27.57
N GLN A 266 -0.46 -53.83 -26.30
CA GLN A 266 -1.29 -53.38 -25.18
C GLN A 266 -0.44 -53.09 -23.94
N ILE A 267 0.48 -52.12 -24.03
CA ILE A 267 0.94 -51.35 -22.86
C ILE A 267 1.16 -49.90 -23.32
N SER A 268 0.07 -49.19 -23.58
CA SER A 268 0.06 -47.73 -23.73
C SER A 268 -1.39 -47.26 -23.78
N HIS A 269 -2.08 -47.29 -22.64
CA HIS A 269 -3.26 -46.46 -22.32
C HIS A 269 -3.78 -46.89 -20.93
N ALA A 270 -3.35 -46.20 -19.87
CA ALA A 270 -4.07 -46.11 -18.59
C ALA A 270 -3.32 -45.15 -17.65
N ALA A 271 -3.56 -43.85 -17.78
CA ALA A 271 -3.38 -42.87 -16.71
C ALA A 271 -4.10 -41.57 -17.11
N SER A 272 -5.43 -41.63 -17.08
CA SER A 272 -6.30 -40.46 -17.12
C SER A 272 -7.27 -40.59 -15.94
N GLU A 273 -7.55 -39.44 -15.32
CA GLU A 273 -8.55 -39.17 -14.27
C GLU A 273 -8.15 -39.43 -12.80
N PRO A 274 -8.05 -38.36 -11.98
CA PRO A 274 -8.14 -38.48 -10.52
C PRO A 274 -9.60 -38.61 -10.10
N GLN A 275 -9.90 -39.72 -9.43
CA GLN A 275 -11.15 -39.98 -8.71
C GLN A 275 -11.25 -39.05 -7.49
N GLU A 276 -12.38 -38.36 -7.35
CA GLU A 276 -12.72 -37.60 -6.14
C GLU A 276 -12.91 -38.53 -4.93
N PRO A 277 -12.37 -38.19 -3.75
CA PRO A 277 -12.73 -38.88 -2.52
C PRO A 277 -14.02 -38.31 -1.93
N GLY A 278 -14.97 -39.21 -1.74
CA GLY A 278 -16.30 -38.96 -1.18
C GLY A 278 -16.32 -38.37 0.23
N GLU A 279 -17.42 -37.67 0.42
CA GLU A 279 -17.99 -37.05 1.61
C GLU A 279 -17.88 -37.91 2.89
N ALA A 280 -17.06 -37.47 3.85
CA ALA A 280 -17.00 -38.04 5.19
C ALA A 280 -17.75 -37.14 6.19
N LYS A 281 -18.76 -37.74 6.83
CA LYS A 281 -19.63 -37.14 7.85
C LYS A 281 -18.84 -36.66 9.07
N GLY A 282 -19.17 -35.46 9.54
CA GLY A 282 -18.52 -34.80 10.67
C GLY A 282 -18.83 -35.40 12.04
N VAL A 283 -17.85 -35.29 12.94
CA VAL A 283 -17.98 -35.40 14.39
C VAL A 283 -17.05 -34.35 15.02
N PRO A 284 -17.48 -33.54 16.01
CA PRO A 284 -16.65 -32.44 16.51
C PRO A 284 -15.58 -32.95 17.48
N PHE A 285 -14.32 -32.69 17.16
CA PHE A 285 -13.16 -32.89 18.04
C PHE A 285 -12.75 -31.52 18.62
N LEU A 286 -13.47 -31.05 19.64
CA LEU A 286 -13.10 -29.86 20.41
C LEU A 286 -13.23 -30.18 21.89
N GLY A 287 -12.12 -30.60 22.51
CA GLY A 287 -12.12 -30.85 23.96
C GLY A 287 -10.92 -31.61 24.49
N LEU A 288 -9.68 -31.32 24.07
CA LEU A 288 -8.51 -32.00 24.68
C LEU A 288 -7.16 -31.28 24.59
N MET A 289 -7.10 -29.97 24.35
CA MET A 289 -5.83 -29.21 24.38
C MET A 289 -5.64 -28.35 25.64
N GLY A 290 -6.68 -28.12 26.44
CA GLY A 290 -6.59 -27.30 27.67
C GLY A 290 -6.01 -28.03 28.89
N SER A 291 -6.07 -29.37 28.93
CA SER A 291 -5.67 -30.13 30.14
C SER A 291 -4.21 -30.57 30.15
N ALA A 292 -3.52 -30.59 29.01
CA ALA A 292 -2.14 -31.09 28.92
C ALA A 292 -1.10 -30.07 29.43
N VAL A 293 -1.31 -28.78 29.14
CA VAL A 293 -0.40 -27.69 29.56
C VAL A 293 -0.50 -27.42 31.07
N PHE A 294 -1.68 -27.62 31.67
CA PHE A 294 -1.86 -27.46 33.13
C PHE A 294 -1.30 -28.65 33.92
N ARG A 295 -1.31 -29.87 33.36
CA ARG A 295 -0.74 -31.06 34.03
C ARG A 295 0.79 -31.15 33.93
N LEU A 296 1.40 -30.63 32.87
CA LEU A 296 2.87 -30.56 32.78
C LEU A 296 3.48 -29.56 33.78
N SER A 297 2.76 -28.47 34.10
CA SER A 297 3.29 -27.43 35.01
C SER A 297 3.18 -27.80 36.50
N MET A 298 2.31 -28.74 36.88
CA MET A 298 2.17 -29.23 38.26
C MET A 298 3.09 -30.43 38.56
N ALA A 299 3.48 -31.20 37.55
CA ALA A 299 4.37 -32.36 37.71
C ALA A 299 5.85 -31.99 37.98
N GLN A 300 6.19 -30.69 37.99
CA GLN A 300 7.55 -30.18 38.19
C GLN A 300 7.73 -29.52 39.58
N MET A 301 6.77 -29.70 40.50
CA MET A 301 6.79 -29.10 41.85
C MET A 301 6.99 -30.12 43.00
N GLU A 302 7.27 -31.39 42.72
CA GLU A 302 7.60 -32.40 43.74
C GLU A 302 9.03 -32.94 43.56
N THR A 303 10.03 -32.07 43.68
CA THR A 303 11.39 -32.47 44.09
C THR A 303 12.09 -31.26 44.69
N ASP A 304 12.76 -31.48 45.81
CA ASP A 304 13.60 -30.57 46.61
C ASP A 304 12.88 -29.66 47.60
N GLY A 305 12.68 -30.24 48.79
CA GLY A 305 12.50 -29.50 50.04
C GLY A 305 13.78 -28.75 50.40
N SER A 306 13.79 -27.45 50.09
CA SER A 306 14.71 -26.48 50.69
C SER A 306 13.94 -25.19 50.98
N GLU A 307 14.15 -24.63 52.17
CA GLU A 307 13.53 -23.38 52.62
C GLU A 307 13.86 -22.26 51.64
N LEU A 308 12.82 -21.69 51.00
CA LEU A 308 12.97 -20.55 50.09
C LEU A 308 12.92 -19.22 50.87
N GLU A 309 13.97 -18.44 50.68
CA GLU A 309 14.14 -17.08 51.21
C GLU A 309 12.98 -16.11 50.81
N PRO A 310 12.55 -15.19 51.72
CA PRO A 310 11.36 -14.34 51.56
C PRO A 310 11.25 -13.45 50.30
N PRO A 311 12.32 -12.88 49.70
CA PRO A 311 12.16 -11.97 48.55
C PRO A 311 11.73 -12.67 47.26
N LEU A 312 11.95 -13.99 47.14
CA LEU A 312 11.50 -14.79 46.00
C LEU A 312 9.99 -15.07 46.04
N LEU A 313 9.39 -15.14 47.23
CA LEU A 313 7.96 -15.39 47.40
C LEU A 313 7.11 -14.19 46.92
N ALA A 314 7.58 -12.97 47.21
CA ALA A 314 6.90 -11.73 46.80
C ALA A 314 6.87 -11.56 45.27
N SER A 315 7.99 -11.86 44.60
CA SER A 315 8.10 -11.80 43.13
C SER A 315 7.22 -12.86 42.45
N ARG A 316 7.13 -14.07 43.03
CA ARG A 316 6.25 -15.15 42.54
C ARG A 316 4.76 -14.80 42.70
N LEU A 317 4.39 -14.18 43.82
CA LEU A 317 3.01 -13.68 44.05
C LEU A 317 2.62 -12.56 43.09
N GLN A 318 3.55 -11.65 42.76
CA GLN A 318 3.31 -10.64 41.72
C GLN A 318 3.11 -11.26 40.34
N PHE A 319 3.93 -12.25 39.97
CA PHE A 319 3.82 -12.94 38.69
C PHE A 319 2.47 -13.67 38.53
N LEU A 320 2.00 -14.34 39.59
CA LEU A 320 0.69 -14.99 39.63
C LEU A 320 -0.47 -13.98 39.55
N ARG A 321 -0.35 -12.81 40.17
CA ARG A 321 -1.36 -11.73 40.08
C ARG A 321 -1.46 -11.17 38.66
N ILE A 322 -0.33 -11.00 37.97
CA ILE A 322 -0.28 -10.54 36.57
C ILE A 322 -0.94 -11.58 35.65
N HIS A 323 -0.65 -12.88 35.83
CA HIS A 323 -1.27 -13.94 35.05
C HIS A 323 -2.77 -14.06 35.29
N ALA A 324 -3.21 -13.92 36.55
CA ALA A 324 -4.63 -13.92 36.88
C ALA A 324 -5.37 -12.70 36.29
N ALA A 325 -4.73 -11.52 36.24
CA ALA A 325 -5.29 -10.33 35.59
C ALA A 325 -5.40 -10.52 34.07
N ALA A 326 -4.36 -11.05 33.41
CA ALA A 326 -4.35 -11.33 31.98
C ALA A 326 -5.44 -12.35 31.59
N ALA A 327 -5.63 -13.41 32.37
CA ALA A 327 -6.68 -14.41 32.14
C ALA A 327 -8.09 -13.81 32.26
N ARG A 328 -8.32 -12.87 33.20
CA ARG A 328 -9.60 -12.16 33.33
C ARG A 328 -9.87 -11.21 32.16
N CYS A 329 -8.86 -10.47 31.72
CA CYS A 329 -8.96 -9.61 30.53
C CYS A 329 -9.27 -10.43 29.27
N LEU A 330 -8.61 -11.57 29.09
CA LEU A 330 -8.88 -12.46 27.96
C LEU A 330 -10.30 -13.06 28.02
N GLY A 331 -10.77 -13.44 29.20
CA GLY A 331 -12.14 -13.91 29.40
C GLY A 331 -13.20 -12.84 29.11
N LEU A 332 -12.98 -11.61 29.56
CA LEU A 332 -13.86 -10.46 29.27
C LEU A 332 -13.87 -10.12 27.78
N TRP A 333 -12.72 -10.15 27.12
CA TRP A 333 -12.62 -9.90 25.68
C TRP A 333 -13.35 -10.97 24.87
N LEU A 334 -13.17 -12.26 25.20
CA LEU A 334 -13.89 -13.36 24.56
C LEU A 334 -15.40 -13.28 24.78
N ALA A 335 -15.85 -12.92 25.98
CA ALA A 335 -17.27 -12.72 26.28
C ALA A 335 -17.88 -11.54 25.49
N LEU A 336 -17.12 -10.45 25.31
CA LEU A 336 -17.52 -9.30 24.51
C LEU A 336 -17.64 -9.68 23.02
N CYS A 337 -16.67 -10.42 22.48
CA CYS A 337 -16.70 -10.93 21.11
C CYS A 337 -17.89 -11.88 20.89
N LEU A 338 -18.15 -12.80 21.82
CA LEU A 338 -19.31 -13.71 21.76
C LEU A 338 -20.65 -12.95 21.85
N GLY A 339 -20.74 -11.93 22.70
CA GLY A 339 -21.91 -11.06 22.79
C GLY A 339 -22.19 -10.27 21.51
N LEU A 340 -21.15 -9.70 20.89
CA LEU A 340 -21.26 -8.99 19.61
C LEU A 340 -21.67 -9.92 18.46
N CYS A 341 -21.19 -11.17 18.45
CA CYS A 341 -21.61 -12.18 17.48
C CYS A 341 -23.09 -12.59 17.66
N LEU A 342 -23.59 -12.66 18.89
CA LEU A 342 -24.99 -13.02 19.19
C LEU A 342 -25.98 -11.90 18.82
N VAL A 343 -25.61 -10.63 18.99
CA VAL A 343 -26.47 -9.49 18.61
C VAL A 343 -26.54 -9.31 17.09
N SER A 344 -25.53 -9.76 16.35
CA SER A 344 -25.48 -9.65 14.88
C SER A 344 -26.35 -10.69 14.13
N ASN A 345 -27.03 -11.60 14.84
CA ASN A 345 -27.72 -12.75 14.22
C ASN A 345 -29.26 -12.64 14.21
N LEU A 346 -29.83 -11.49 14.62
CA LEU A 346 -31.27 -11.23 14.57
C LEU A 346 -31.56 -10.15 13.50
N GLY A 347 -31.63 -10.56 12.23
CA GLY A 347 -32.17 -9.70 11.16
C GLY A 347 -31.44 -9.68 9.81
N ALA A 348 -30.55 -10.63 9.52
CA ALA A 348 -29.93 -10.71 8.20
C ALA A 348 -30.92 -11.28 7.15
N VAL A 349 -31.63 -10.40 6.45
CA VAL A 349 -32.17 -10.71 5.12
C VAL A 349 -30.98 -11.14 4.27
N SER A 350 -30.94 -12.42 3.89
CA SER A 350 -29.84 -13.02 3.16
C SER A 350 -29.63 -12.25 1.84
N PRO A 351 -28.52 -11.49 1.66
CA PRO A 351 -28.24 -10.90 0.36
C PRO A 351 -28.02 -12.06 -0.60
N SER A 352 -28.89 -12.19 -1.59
CA SER A 352 -28.78 -13.18 -2.66
C SER A 352 -27.35 -13.19 -3.18
N ARG A 353 -26.64 -14.30 -2.94
CA ARG A 353 -25.25 -14.49 -3.35
C ARG A 353 -25.18 -14.23 -4.86
N PRO A 354 -24.41 -13.23 -5.34
CA PRO A 354 -24.32 -12.98 -6.76
C PRO A 354 -23.80 -14.26 -7.43
N SER A 355 -24.48 -14.71 -8.49
CA SER A 355 -24.11 -15.92 -9.21
C SER A 355 -22.64 -15.85 -9.64
N PRO A 356 -21.84 -16.91 -9.44
CA PRO A 356 -20.40 -16.92 -9.72
C PRO A 356 -20.06 -16.52 -11.17
N LEU A 357 -20.97 -16.76 -12.12
CA LEU A 357 -20.84 -16.35 -13.53
C LEU A 357 -20.70 -14.83 -13.72
N ALA A 358 -21.34 -14.01 -12.88
CA ALA A 358 -21.26 -12.55 -13.00
C ALA A 358 -19.92 -11.99 -12.49
N ALA A 359 -19.26 -12.68 -11.55
CA ALA A 359 -17.96 -12.29 -11.03
C ALA A 359 -16.84 -12.56 -12.04
N THR A 360 -16.90 -13.71 -12.74
CA THR A 360 -15.90 -14.08 -13.75
C THR A 360 -15.94 -13.15 -14.97
N ALA A 361 -17.12 -12.74 -15.43
CA ALA A 361 -17.25 -11.84 -16.58
C ALA A 361 -16.62 -10.44 -16.34
N LEU A 362 -16.64 -9.95 -15.09
CA LEU A 362 -16.04 -8.66 -14.76
C LEU A 362 -14.51 -8.73 -14.66
N ALA A 363 -13.96 -9.87 -14.25
CA ALA A 363 -12.51 -10.08 -14.21
C ALA A 363 -11.87 -10.01 -15.61
N SER A 364 -12.66 -10.25 -16.66
CA SER A 364 -12.23 -10.13 -18.07
C SER A 364 -12.48 -8.75 -18.67
N SER A 365 -13.13 -7.83 -17.95
CA SER A 365 -13.47 -6.51 -18.49
C SER A 365 -12.27 -5.56 -18.45
N SER A 366 -12.14 -4.73 -19.47
CA SER A 366 -11.11 -3.69 -19.59
C SER A 366 -11.76 -2.32 -19.69
N LEU A 367 -11.11 -1.30 -19.11
CA LEU A 367 -11.52 0.10 -19.26
C LEU A 367 -11.16 0.68 -20.62
N LEU A 368 -10.15 0.12 -21.29
CA LEU A 368 -9.52 0.74 -22.46
C LEU A 368 -10.51 1.03 -23.61
N PRO A 369 -11.51 0.18 -23.91
CA PRO A 369 -12.54 0.50 -24.90
C PRO A 369 -13.39 1.76 -24.59
N LYS A 370 -13.37 2.25 -23.35
CA LYS A 370 -14.05 3.49 -22.92
C LYS A 370 -13.16 4.74 -22.99
N VAL A 371 -11.87 4.57 -23.23
CA VAL A 371 -10.89 5.65 -23.26
C VAL A 371 -10.73 6.12 -24.71
N ALA A 372 -11.21 7.33 -25.00
CA ALA A 372 -11.01 7.97 -26.29
C ALA A 372 -9.73 8.81 -26.28
N VAL A 373 -8.81 8.58 -27.21
CA VAL A 373 -7.67 9.48 -27.45
C VAL A 373 -8.15 10.66 -28.28
N VAL A 374 -7.91 11.88 -27.79
CA VAL A 374 -8.40 13.11 -28.44
C VAL A 374 -7.27 14.10 -28.73
N PRO A 375 -7.32 14.83 -29.87
CA PRO A 375 -6.24 15.68 -30.36
C PRO A 375 -6.25 17.08 -29.72
N TYR A 376 -6.31 17.13 -28.40
CA TYR A 376 -6.24 18.39 -27.64
C TYR A 376 -5.89 18.09 -26.19
N GLY A 377 -5.30 19.07 -25.51
CA GLY A 377 -5.14 19.05 -24.05
C GLY A 377 -6.46 19.22 -23.31
N VAL A 378 -6.47 19.04 -21.99
CA VAL A 378 -7.71 19.01 -21.20
C VAL A 378 -8.61 20.24 -21.34
N LEU A 379 -8.03 21.40 -21.66
CA LEU A 379 -8.75 22.67 -21.89
C LEU A 379 -9.24 22.88 -23.34
N GLY A 380 -9.05 21.90 -24.23
CA GLY A 380 -9.51 21.96 -25.63
C GLY A 380 -8.53 22.64 -26.61
N VAL A 381 -7.32 22.95 -26.17
CA VAL A 381 -6.25 23.54 -26.99
C VAL A 381 -5.20 22.48 -27.31
N GLN A 382 -4.64 22.51 -28.51
CA GLN A 382 -3.55 21.64 -28.96
C GLN A 382 -2.31 22.48 -29.30
N LEU A 383 -1.12 21.95 -29.07
CA LEU A 383 0.12 22.45 -29.64
C LEU A 383 0.34 21.75 -30.99
N ASP A 384 0.23 22.51 -32.08
CA ASP A 384 0.44 21.98 -33.42
C ASP A 384 1.93 21.70 -33.70
N VAL A 385 2.23 21.07 -34.84
CA VAL A 385 3.61 20.79 -35.28
C VAL A 385 4.47 22.04 -35.50
N SER A 386 3.85 23.22 -35.62
CA SER A 386 4.52 24.53 -35.76
C SER A 386 4.67 25.26 -34.42
N HIS A 387 4.37 24.60 -33.29
CA HIS A 387 4.39 25.16 -31.95
C HIS A 387 3.36 26.28 -31.69
N HIS A 388 2.28 26.35 -32.47
CA HIS A 388 1.18 27.24 -32.19
C HIS A 388 0.12 26.57 -31.33
N LEU A 389 -0.50 27.35 -30.44
CA LEU A 389 -1.65 26.92 -29.67
C LEU A 389 -2.91 27.09 -30.50
N VAL A 390 -3.52 25.98 -30.91
CA VAL A 390 -4.73 25.95 -31.74
C VAL A 390 -5.92 25.48 -30.89
N PRO A 391 -7.04 26.22 -30.86
CA PRO A 391 -8.26 25.73 -30.24
C PRO A 391 -8.89 24.63 -31.12
N VAL A 392 -8.93 23.39 -30.62
CA VAL A 392 -9.46 22.22 -31.35
C VAL A 392 -10.80 21.77 -30.77
N ALA A 393 -11.03 22.00 -29.47
CA ALA A 393 -12.28 21.68 -28.80
C ALA A 393 -12.68 22.78 -27.81
N GLY A 394 -13.95 22.77 -27.40
CA GLY A 394 -14.44 23.67 -26.35
C GLY A 394 -13.80 23.39 -25.00
N ALA A 395 -13.76 24.43 -24.17
CA ALA A 395 -13.40 24.33 -22.76
C ALA A 395 -14.26 23.27 -22.04
N PRO A 396 -13.75 22.66 -20.95
CA PRO A 396 -14.51 21.68 -20.17
C PRO A 396 -15.85 22.26 -19.72
N ALA A 397 -16.92 21.49 -19.92
CA ALA A 397 -18.24 21.82 -19.39
C ALA A 397 -18.27 21.62 -17.86
N ALA A 398 -19.29 22.15 -17.19
CA ALA A 398 -19.42 22.05 -15.72
C ALA A 398 -19.54 20.59 -15.22
N ASP A 399 -20.03 19.68 -16.08
CA ASP A 399 -20.16 18.25 -15.83
C ASP A 399 -18.88 17.44 -16.14
N THR A 400 -17.79 18.13 -16.48
CA THR A 400 -16.52 17.52 -16.89
C THR A 400 -15.46 17.74 -15.83
N VAL A 401 -14.92 16.64 -15.31
CA VAL A 401 -13.77 16.65 -14.41
C VAL A 401 -12.49 16.70 -15.23
N VAL A 402 -11.60 17.62 -14.86
CA VAL A 402 -10.27 17.76 -15.47
C VAL A 402 -9.22 17.20 -14.53
N VAL A 403 -8.26 16.45 -15.06
CA VAL A 403 -7.09 16.03 -14.29
C VAL A 403 -5.95 17.04 -14.47
N ASP A 404 -5.39 17.48 -13.36
CA ASP A 404 -4.25 18.37 -13.27
C ASP A 404 -3.00 17.59 -12.81
N PRO A 405 -2.00 17.37 -13.69
CA PRO A 405 -0.75 16.69 -13.35
C PRO A 405 0.20 17.64 -12.60
N ALA A 406 -0.17 18.00 -11.37
CA ALA A 406 0.53 18.94 -10.53
C ALA A 406 1.89 18.42 -10.06
N GLY A 407 2.82 19.35 -9.81
CA GLY A 407 4.05 19.04 -9.06
C GLY A 407 3.79 19.11 -7.55
N LEU A 408 4.30 18.13 -6.80
CA LEU A 408 4.09 18.05 -5.34
C LEU A 408 4.48 19.34 -4.61
N ARG A 409 5.59 19.97 -5.00
CA ARG A 409 6.06 21.24 -4.42
C ARG A 409 5.09 22.40 -4.61
N PHE A 410 4.34 22.43 -5.72
CA PHE A 410 3.31 23.44 -5.92
C PHE A 410 2.13 23.21 -4.98
N ILE A 411 1.73 21.96 -4.78
CA ILE A 411 0.64 21.63 -3.86
C ILE A 411 1.02 21.95 -2.42
N GLN A 412 2.19 21.51 -1.96
CA GLN A 412 2.58 21.58 -0.55
C GLN A 412 3.18 22.92 -0.14
N ASP A 413 4.06 23.51 -0.96
CA ASP A 413 4.94 24.59 -0.49
C ASP A 413 4.67 25.94 -1.19
N LEU A 414 4.52 25.92 -2.52
CA LEU A 414 4.58 27.14 -3.34
C LEU A 414 3.21 27.72 -3.67
N GLY A 415 2.15 26.90 -3.63
CA GLY A 415 0.84 27.25 -4.15
C GLY A 415 0.75 27.17 -5.69
N PRO A 416 -0.41 27.53 -6.27
CA PRO A 416 -0.64 27.48 -7.71
C PRO A 416 0.15 28.54 -8.51
N ALA A 417 0.63 29.60 -7.86
CA ALA A 417 1.36 30.66 -8.52
C ALA A 417 2.70 30.17 -9.11
N GLY A 418 2.98 30.57 -10.35
CA GLY A 418 4.24 30.24 -11.03
C GLY A 418 4.32 28.85 -11.66
N ALA A 419 3.27 28.02 -11.56
CA ALA A 419 3.23 26.77 -12.31
C ALA A 419 3.14 27.03 -13.83
N GLY A 420 3.92 26.28 -14.60
CA GLY A 420 3.92 26.32 -16.06
C GLY A 420 3.16 25.16 -16.70
N GLY A 421 3.28 25.03 -18.03
CA GLY A 421 2.75 23.90 -18.79
C GLY A 421 1.24 23.69 -18.63
N ALA A 422 0.83 22.43 -18.52
CA ALA A 422 -0.57 22.05 -18.36
C ALA A 422 -1.19 22.61 -17.07
N SER A 423 -0.53 22.41 -15.92
CA SER A 423 -1.02 22.88 -14.62
C SER A 423 -1.20 24.40 -14.58
N GLY A 424 -0.22 25.16 -15.09
CA GLY A 424 -0.34 26.62 -15.19
C GLY A 424 -1.56 27.07 -16.01
N ALA A 425 -1.81 26.41 -17.15
CA ALA A 425 -3.00 26.67 -17.96
C ALA A 425 -4.30 26.33 -17.21
N ILE A 426 -4.33 25.21 -16.48
CA ILE A 426 -5.46 24.82 -15.65
C ILE A 426 -5.69 25.84 -14.52
N TYR A 427 -4.65 26.30 -13.83
CA TYR A 427 -4.78 27.27 -12.74
C TYR A 427 -5.26 28.64 -13.23
N SER A 428 -4.83 29.05 -14.43
CA SER A 428 -5.36 30.23 -15.10
C SER A 428 -6.86 30.07 -15.41
N TRP A 429 -7.26 28.91 -15.95
CA TRP A 429 -8.67 28.59 -16.20
C TRP A 429 -9.48 28.59 -14.90
N LEU A 430 -8.97 28.04 -13.81
CA LEU A 430 -9.61 28.02 -12.49
C LEU A 430 -9.66 29.41 -11.82
N LYS A 431 -8.85 30.37 -12.29
CA LYS A 431 -8.62 31.69 -11.66
C LYS A 431 -7.99 31.61 -10.27
N ILE A 432 -7.14 30.61 -10.04
CA ILE A 432 -6.40 30.42 -8.78
C ILE A 432 -4.91 30.74 -8.92
N GLY A 433 -4.44 31.15 -10.10
CA GLY A 433 -3.01 31.39 -10.34
C GLY A 433 -2.36 32.49 -9.49
N LEU A 434 -3.16 33.27 -8.75
CA LEU A 434 -2.69 34.29 -7.79
C LEU A 434 -2.89 33.86 -6.32
N ASP A 435 -3.49 32.70 -6.08
CA ASP A 435 -3.74 32.22 -4.73
C ASP A 435 -2.41 31.81 -4.10
N ALA A 436 -2.24 32.13 -2.81
CA ALA A 436 -0.99 31.84 -2.10
C ALA A 436 -0.80 30.33 -1.85
N ARG A 437 -1.89 29.56 -1.75
CA ARG A 437 -1.88 28.13 -1.42
C ARG A 437 -3.07 27.42 -2.05
N PHE A 438 -2.94 26.10 -2.21
CA PHE A 438 -4.07 25.24 -2.54
C PHE A 438 -5.06 25.12 -1.37
N PRO A 439 -6.32 24.75 -1.64
CA PRO A 439 -7.29 24.42 -0.61
C PRO A 439 -6.77 23.37 0.38
N HIS A 440 -7.19 23.50 1.64
CA HIS A 440 -6.66 22.68 2.73
C HIS A 440 -6.84 21.17 2.49
N ASP A 441 -8.00 20.76 1.99
CA ASP A 441 -8.32 19.37 1.66
C ASP A 441 -7.40 18.80 0.57
N VAL A 442 -7.01 19.60 -0.42
CA VAL A 442 -6.02 19.20 -1.43
C VAL A 442 -4.64 19.01 -0.79
N THR A 443 -4.19 19.99 0.00
CA THR A 443 -2.87 19.90 0.66
C THR A 443 -2.77 18.78 1.69
N GLN A 444 -3.87 18.41 2.36
CA GLN A 444 -3.87 17.30 3.31
C GLN A 444 -3.93 15.93 2.65
N ALA A 445 -4.58 15.83 1.49
CA ALA A 445 -4.76 14.55 0.80
C ALA A 445 -3.62 14.20 -0.14
N VAL A 446 -2.93 15.19 -0.73
CA VAL A 446 -1.91 14.98 -1.76
C VAL A 446 -0.52 15.21 -1.18
N LEU A 447 0.02 14.18 -0.51
CA LEU A 447 1.24 14.28 0.29
C LEU A 447 2.48 13.73 -0.43
N GLN A 448 2.28 12.88 -1.43
CA GLN A 448 3.35 12.21 -2.15
C GLN A 448 2.97 11.96 -3.62
N GLU A 449 3.95 11.48 -4.40
CA GLU A 449 3.69 10.97 -5.75
C GLU A 449 2.65 9.85 -5.75
N GLY A 450 1.78 9.85 -6.76
CA GLY A 450 0.68 8.93 -6.90
C GLY A 450 -0.60 9.37 -6.18
N ASP A 451 -0.54 10.30 -5.23
CA ASP A 451 -1.74 10.80 -4.58
C ASP A 451 -2.56 11.68 -5.54
N ALA A 452 -3.88 11.61 -5.39
CA ALA A 452 -4.82 12.44 -6.12
C ALA A 452 -5.94 12.94 -5.22
N LYS A 453 -6.47 14.13 -5.49
CA LYS A 453 -7.62 14.69 -4.78
C LYS A 453 -8.50 15.52 -5.69
N ILE A 454 -9.81 15.22 -5.71
CA ILE A 454 -10.79 16.10 -6.34
C ILE A 454 -11.11 17.31 -5.47
N HIS A 455 -11.18 18.48 -6.10
CA HIS A 455 -11.66 19.71 -5.51
C HIS A 455 -12.59 20.46 -6.47
N LYS A 456 -13.57 21.19 -5.91
CA LYS A 456 -14.52 21.99 -6.68
C LYS A 456 -14.21 23.47 -6.52
N TYR A 457 -13.84 24.12 -7.62
CA TYR A 457 -13.62 25.57 -7.70
C TYR A 457 -14.84 26.23 -8.35
N GLY A 458 -15.86 26.52 -7.53
CA GLY A 458 -17.16 26.97 -8.02
C GLY A 458 -17.85 25.87 -8.83
N GLN A 459 -18.09 26.11 -10.12
CA GLN A 459 -18.72 25.14 -11.04
C GLN A 459 -17.71 24.22 -11.76
N LYS A 460 -16.42 24.34 -11.44
CA LYS A 460 -15.33 23.59 -12.08
C LYS A 460 -14.84 22.50 -11.14
N GLN A 461 -14.58 21.32 -11.68
CA GLN A 461 -14.11 20.17 -10.90
C GLN A 461 -12.75 19.73 -11.44
N VAL A 462 -11.77 19.64 -10.54
CA VAL A 462 -10.40 19.25 -10.90
C VAL A 462 -9.90 18.18 -9.94
N ILE A 463 -9.28 17.15 -10.49
CA ILE A 463 -8.50 16.17 -9.73
C ILE A 463 -7.05 16.62 -9.83
N HIS A 464 -6.50 17.10 -8.72
CA HIS A 464 -5.07 17.36 -8.59
C HIS A 464 -4.37 16.04 -8.32
N VAL A 465 -3.44 15.64 -9.19
CA VAL A 465 -2.66 14.41 -9.04
C VAL A 465 -1.18 14.72 -9.17
N VAL A 466 -0.36 14.11 -8.31
CA VAL A 466 1.09 14.18 -8.45
C VAL A 466 1.56 12.96 -9.22
N GLY A 467 1.99 13.15 -10.46
CA GLY A 467 2.59 12.08 -11.25
C GLY A 467 3.96 11.67 -10.68
N PRO A 468 4.32 10.37 -10.68
CA PRO A 468 5.65 9.93 -10.29
C PRO A 468 6.73 10.44 -11.26
N ASP A 469 7.88 10.85 -10.76
CA ASP A 469 9.05 11.10 -11.61
C ASP A 469 9.63 9.75 -12.09
N LEU A 470 9.46 9.45 -13.37
CA LEU A 470 9.92 8.19 -13.97
C LEU A 470 11.41 8.21 -14.30
N GLY A 471 12.07 9.38 -14.22
CA GLY A 471 13.52 9.48 -14.28
C GLY A 471 14.20 9.04 -12.99
N VAL A 472 13.48 9.06 -11.86
CA VAL A 472 14.04 8.83 -10.52
C VAL A 472 13.17 7.81 -9.75
N VAL A 473 13.41 6.52 -9.95
CA VAL A 473 12.67 5.48 -9.20
C VAL A 473 13.22 5.29 -7.80
N SER A 474 14.55 5.36 -7.61
CA SER A 474 15.22 5.49 -6.33
C SER A 474 16.63 6.10 -6.52
N ALA A 475 17.24 6.62 -5.44
CA ALA A 475 18.59 7.20 -5.51
C ALA A 475 19.68 6.19 -5.93
N SER A 476 19.39 4.87 -5.87
CA SER A 476 20.36 3.80 -6.08
C SER A 476 20.02 2.85 -7.22
N THR A 477 18.82 2.92 -7.79
CA THR A 477 18.36 1.95 -8.78
C THR A 477 17.72 2.67 -9.97
N PRO A 478 18.23 2.44 -11.20
CA PRO A 478 17.58 2.93 -12.40
C PRO A 478 16.12 2.45 -12.45
N ALA A 479 15.25 3.34 -12.90
CA ALA A 479 13.87 3.01 -13.14
C ALA A 479 13.75 1.86 -14.13
N THR A 480 13.05 0.78 -13.75
CA THR A 480 12.64 -0.25 -14.69
C THR A 480 11.27 0.10 -15.25
N ARG A 481 10.99 -0.33 -16.49
CA ARG A 481 9.68 -0.13 -17.12
C ARG A 481 8.54 -0.68 -16.25
N ALA A 482 8.72 -1.85 -15.64
CA ALA A 482 7.74 -2.46 -14.76
C ALA A 482 7.45 -1.57 -13.54
N SER A 483 8.48 -1.13 -12.81
CA SER A 483 8.30 -0.26 -11.64
C SER A 483 7.65 1.09 -12.03
N ALA A 484 7.99 1.64 -13.19
CA ALA A 484 7.37 2.86 -13.68
C ALA A 484 5.87 2.67 -13.99
N VAL A 485 5.50 1.54 -14.62
CA VAL A 485 4.09 1.16 -14.84
C VAL A 485 3.34 0.98 -13.52
N ASP A 486 3.95 0.35 -12.52
CA ASP A 486 3.32 0.16 -11.20
C ASP A 486 3.05 1.50 -10.51
N LYS A 487 4.02 2.42 -10.50
CA LYS A 487 3.83 3.77 -9.93
C LYS A 487 2.73 4.55 -10.66
N LEU A 488 2.73 4.53 -12.00
CA LEU A 488 1.68 5.15 -12.80
C LEU A 488 0.30 4.51 -12.54
N THR A 489 0.26 3.19 -12.33
CA THR A 489 -0.98 2.47 -12.02
C THR A 489 -1.60 2.98 -10.72
N VAL A 490 -0.79 3.24 -9.69
CA VAL A 490 -1.27 3.85 -8.43
C VAL A 490 -1.88 5.23 -8.67
N ALA A 491 -1.19 6.09 -9.43
CA ALA A 491 -1.69 7.43 -9.75
C ALA A 491 -3.03 7.37 -10.50
N TYR A 492 -3.12 6.54 -11.54
CA TYR A 492 -4.36 6.35 -12.30
C TYR A 492 -5.47 5.75 -11.45
N ARG A 493 -5.17 4.83 -10.51
CA ARG A 493 -6.18 4.28 -9.60
C ARG A 493 -6.80 5.39 -8.76
N HIS A 494 -5.99 6.24 -8.12
CA HIS A 494 -6.51 7.34 -7.31
C HIS A 494 -7.28 8.36 -8.16
N ILE A 495 -6.86 8.65 -9.40
CA ILE A 495 -7.65 9.47 -10.34
C ILE A 495 -9.04 8.86 -10.57
N LEU A 496 -9.11 7.54 -10.83
CA LEU A 496 -10.38 6.87 -11.10
C LEU A 496 -11.28 6.83 -9.86
N GLU A 497 -10.73 6.68 -8.66
CA GLU A 497 -11.48 6.74 -7.39
C GLU A 497 -12.06 8.13 -7.13
N GLU A 498 -11.25 9.17 -7.30
CA GLU A 498 -11.68 10.58 -7.17
C GLU A 498 -12.68 10.96 -8.28
N PHE A 499 -12.53 10.44 -9.49
CA PHE A 499 -13.53 10.63 -10.55
C PHE A 499 -14.85 9.97 -10.18
N LEU A 500 -14.83 8.76 -9.61
CA LEU A 500 -16.01 8.06 -9.13
C LEU A 500 -16.71 8.76 -7.96
N SER A 501 -15.99 9.56 -7.15
CA SER A 501 -16.58 10.36 -6.06
C SER A 501 -17.22 11.66 -6.55
N SER A 502 -16.85 12.14 -7.74
CA SER A 502 -17.36 13.39 -8.33
C SER A 502 -18.81 13.36 -8.82
N GLU A 503 -19.37 12.16 -9.00
CA GLU A 503 -20.65 11.88 -9.67
C GLU A 503 -20.73 12.36 -11.14
N SER A 504 -19.65 12.89 -11.69
CA SER A 504 -19.58 13.34 -13.07
C SER A 504 -19.45 12.16 -14.04
N LEU A 505 -19.95 12.34 -15.26
CA LEU A 505 -19.90 11.30 -16.30
C LEU A 505 -18.76 11.52 -17.30
N ARG A 506 -18.03 12.63 -17.18
CA ARG A 506 -16.99 13.01 -18.15
C ARG A 506 -15.67 13.29 -17.44
N LEU A 507 -14.62 12.61 -17.88
CA LEU A 507 -13.25 12.82 -17.41
C LEU A 507 -12.37 13.21 -18.59
N ARG A 508 -11.64 14.33 -18.46
CA ARG A 508 -10.55 14.72 -19.37
C ARG A 508 -9.24 14.61 -18.60
N LEU A 509 -8.34 13.74 -19.04
CA LEU A 509 -7.03 13.56 -18.41
C LEU A 509 -5.90 13.70 -19.42
N LEU A 510 -4.74 14.14 -18.95
CA LEU A 510 -3.48 14.08 -19.70
C LEU A 510 -2.76 12.76 -19.39
N PRO A 511 -1.78 12.35 -20.21
CA PRO A 511 -0.81 11.34 -19.80
C PRO A 511 -0.09 11.80 -18.51
N VAL A 512 -0.35 11.13 -17.40
CA VAL A 512 0.30 11.40 -16.11
C VAL A 512 1.80 11.14 -16.26
N SER A 513 2.61 12.00 -15.64
CA SER A 513 4.07 12.03 -15.80
C SER A 513 4.55 12.28 -17.23
N GLY A 514 3.73 12.88 -18.08
CA GLY A 514 4.17 13.40 -19.38
C GLY A 514 5.19 14.54 -19.26
N GLY A 515 5.98 14.74 -20.32
CA GLY A 515 6.98 15.80 -20.38
C GLY A 515 8.19 15.51 -19.52
N ILE A 516 8.55 16.41 -18.61
CA ILE A 516 9.80 16.32 -17.84
C ILE A 516 9.85 15.10 -16.91
N PHE A 517 8.71 14.63 -16.40
CA PHE A 517 8.63 13.47 -15.49
C PHE A 517 8.65 12.12 -16.24
N ALA A 518 8.61 12.12 -17.57
CA ALA A 518 8.67 10.87 -18.32
C ALA A 518 10.07 10.24 -18.29
N GLY A 519 11.10 11.07 -18.03
CA GLY A 519 12.49 10.64 -17.97
C GLY A 519 12.90 9.82 -19.20
N PRO A 520 13.54 8.65 -19.02
CA PRO A 520 13.97 7.80 -20.13
C PRO A 520 12.79 7.11 -20.86
N PHE A 521 11.58 7.13 -20.30
CA PHE A 521 10.41 6.44 -20.83
C PHE A 521 9.56 7.30 -21.77
N GLN A 522 10.02 8.48 -22.17
CA GLN A 522 9.23 9.40 -23.02
C GLN A 522 8.65 8.73 -24.27
N LYS A 523 9.38 7.80 -24.90
CA LYS A 523 8.94 7.03 -26.07
C LYS A 523 7.99 5.87 -25.75
N ASP A 524 8.13 5.29 -24.56
CA ASP A 524 7.30 4.16 -24.10
C ASP A 524 6.05 4.63 -23.33
N LEU A 525 5.96 5.92 -23.03
CA LEU A 525 4.90 6.52 -22.23
C LEU A 525 3.49 6.23 -22.78
N PRO A 526 3.24 6.20 -24.10
CA PRO A 526 1.94 5.78 -24.63
C PRO A 526 1.57 4.38 -24.15
N ALA A 527 2.42 3.38 -24.41
CA ALA A 527 2.17 1.99 -24.02
C ALA A 527 2.05 1.83 -22.49
N MET A 528 2.87 2.55 -21.73
CA MET A 528 2.82 2.52 -20.26
C MET A 528 1.54 3.16 -19.73
N THR A 529 1.06 4.25 -20.32
CA THR A 529 -0.20 4.91 -19.94
C THR A 529 -1.39 3.96 -20.07
N PHE A 530 -1.51 3.25 -21.20
CA PHE A 530 -2.59 2.27 -21.40
C PHE A 530 -2.47 1.07 -20.45
N ALA A 531 -1.26 0.54 -20.26
CA ALA A 531 -1.03 -0.56 -19.32
C ALA A 531 -1.42 -0.15 -17.88
N SER A 532 -1.04 1.06 -17.45
CA SER A 532 -1.35 1.58 -16.13
C SER A 532 -2.83 1.92 -15.94
N LEU A 533 -3.52 2.42 -16.97
CA LEU A 533 -4.97 2.64 -16.92
C LEU A 533 -5.75 1.31 -16.78
N ASP A 534 -5.33 0.26 -17.51
CA ASP A 534 -5.95 -1.06 -17.40
C ASP A 534 -5.67 -1.69 -16.02
N GLY A 535 -4.43 -1.63 -15.55
CA GLY A 535 -4.04 -2.07 -14.21
C GLY A 535 -4.81 -1.32 -13.11
N ALA A 536 -4.96 0.00 -13.25
CA ALA A 536 -5.68 0.84 -12.31
C ALA A 536 -7.14 0.43 -12.23
N PHE A 537 -7.80 0.26 -13.37
CA PHE A 537 -9.17 -0.21 -13.44
C PHE A 537 -9.36 -1.58 -12.78
N ARG A 538 -8.50 -2.56 -13.11
CA ARG A 538 -8.57 -3.91 -12.52
C ARG A 538 -8.38 -3.91 -11.01
N SER A 539 -7.62 -2.96 -10.48
CA SER A 539 -7.39 -2.81 -9.03
C SER A 539 -8.58 -2.21 -8.27
N LEU A 540 -9.56 -1.60 -8.97
CA LEU A 540 -10.74 -1.04 -8.33
C LEU A 540 -11.71 -2.14 -7.87
N PRO A 541 -12.53 -1.88 -6.84
CA PRO A 541 -13.60 -2.80 -6.45
C PRO A 541 -14.56 -3.08 -7.64
N PRO A 542 -15.14 -4.29 -7.76
CA PRO A 542 -16.03 -4.63 -8.87
C PRO A 542 -17.24 -3.69 -9.04
N ALA A 543 -17.74 -3.10 -7.94
CA ALA A 543 -18.80 -2.10 -8.00
C ALA A 543 -18.35 -0.80 -8.70
N SER A 544 -17.13 -0.34 -8.40
CA SER A 544 -16.49 0.82 -9.02
C SER A 544 -16.21 0.57 -10.50
N GLN A 545 -15.69 -0.61 -10.84
CA GLN A 545 -15.49 -1.04 -12.23
C GLN A 545 -16.79 -0.95 -13.04
N ARG A 546 -17.89 -1.53 -12.52
CA ARG A 546 -19.21 -1.45 -13.17
C ARG A 546 -19.68 -0.01 -13.37
N ARG A 547 -19.44 0.89 -12.40
CA ARG A 547 -19.80 2.32 -12.53
C ARG A 547 -19.03 2.99 -13.66
N LEU A 548 -17.72 2.74 -13.79
CA LEU A 548 -16.93 3.27 -14.90
C LEU A 548 -17.37 2.73 -16.26
N LEU A 549 -17.79 1.46 -16.31
CA LEU A 549 -18.27 0.83 -17.54
C LEU A 549 -19.70 1.21 -17.96
N ARG A 550 -20.46 1.89 -17.08
CA ARG A 550 -21.85 2.30 -17.38
C ARG A 550 -21.95 3.12 -18.67
N THR A 551 -23.07 2.94 -19.37
CA THR A 551 -23.42 3.80 -20.50
C THR A 551 -23.49 5.25 -20.06
N GLY A 552 -22.84 6.14 -20.83
CA GLY A 552 -22.79 7.58 -20.55
C GLY A 552 -21.46 8.05 -19.96
N THR A 553 -20.69 7.19 -19.30
CA THR A 553 -19.33 7.53 -18.84
C THR A 553 -18.41 7.71 -20.05
N LYS A 554 -17.75 8.86 -20.13
CA LYS A 554 -16.79 9.21 -21.18
C LYS A 554 -15.45 9.59 -20.56
N ILE A 555 -14.40 8.87 -20.96
CA ILE A 555 -13.03 9.15 -20.53
C ILE A 555 -12.24 9.57 -21.76
N SER A 556 -11.67 10.78 -21.73
CA SER A 556 -10.86 11.33 -22.82
C SER A 556 -9.41 11.46 -22.39
N LEU A 557 -8.53 10.69 -23.02
CA LEU A 557 -7.08 10.86 -22.91
C LEU A 557 -6.65 11.95 -23.90
N CYS A 558 -6.40 13.12 -23.33
CA CYS A 558 -6.17 14.38 -24.02
C CYS A 558 -4.70 14.52 -24.41
N ILE A 559 -4.37 14.50 -25.70
CA ILE A 559 -3.00 14.63 -26.19
C ILE A 559 -2.77 16.05 -26.67
N PHE A 560 -2.01 16.81 -25.87
CA PHE A 560 -1.75 18.22 -26.12
C PHE A 560 -0.78 18.45 -27.29
N ASP A 561 0.29 17.68 -27.39
CA ASP A 561 1.29 17.81 -28.47
C ASP A 561 0.87 16.96 -29.67
N GLN A 562 0.59 17.60 -30.80
CA GLN A 562 0.18 16.92 -32.03
C GLN A 562 1.17 15.83 -32.46
N ARG A 563 2.47 16.01 -32.18
CA ARG A 563 3.52 15.05 -32.56
C ARG A 563 3.43 13.74 -31.80
N GLN A 564 2.80 13.73 -30.63
CA GLN A 564 2.61 12.52 -29.81
C GLN A 564 1.30 11.80 -30.12
N LEU A 565 0.39 12.44 -30.85
CA LEU A 565 -0.98 11.94 -31.05
C LEU A 565 -1.00 10.55 -31.69
N GLU A 566 -0.23 10.35 -32.77
CA GLU A 566 -0.20 9.09 -33.51
C GLU A 566 0.27 7.92 -32.64
N GLU A 567 1.28 8.14 -31.79
CA GLU A 567 1.81 7.11 -30.89
C GLU A 567 0.76 6.67 -29.83
N PHE A 568 -0.03 7.62 -29.31
CA PHE A 568 -1.12 7.31 -28.40
C PHE A 568 -2.32 6.65 -29.10
N GLN A 569 -2.65 7.07 -30.32
CA GLN A 569 -3.71 6.45 -31.12
C GLN A 569 -3.37 5.00 -31.47
N ALA A 570 -2.11 4.71 -31.80
CA ALA A 570 -1.66 3.35 -32.10
C ALA A 570 -1.81 2.38 -30.92
N MET A 571 -1.76 2.88 -29.69
CA MET A 571 -1.92 2.08 -28.47
C MET A 571 -3.38 1.97 -27.99
N CYS A 572 -4.29 2.74 -28.59
CA CYS A 572 -5.68 2.85 -28.17
C CYS A 572 -6.55 1.77 -28.83
N PRO A 573 -7.07 0.78 -28.06
CA PRO A 573 -7.88 -0.28 -28.65
C PRO A 573 -9.20 0.24 -29.24
N ALA A 574 -9.74 1.31 -28.67
CA ALA A 574 -10.96 1.96 -29.16
C ALA A 574 -10.75 2.82 -30.41
N CYS A 575 -9.49 3.07 -30.78
CA CYS A 575 -9.11 3.93 -31.90
C CYS A 575 -8.73 3.12 -33.15
N ALA A 576 -8.70 1.79 -33.05
CA ALA A 576 -8.53 0.94 -34.23
C ALA A 576 -9.66 1.27 -35.22
N PRO A 577 -9.36 1.55 -36.50
CA PRO A 577 -10.40 1.68 -37.51
C PRO A 577 -11.21 0.39 -37.50
N ASP A 578 -12.54 0.49 -37.54
CA ASP A 578 -13.39 -0.68 -37.81
C ASP A 578 -12.91 -1.25 -39.15
N GLU A 579 -12.18 -2.37 -39.11
CA GLU A 579 -11.87 -3.16 -40.29
C GLU A 579 -13.18 -3.83 -40.73
N GLY A 580 -14.01 -3.04 -41.41
CA GLY A 580 -15.34 -3.42 -41.89
C GLY A 580 -15.33 -4.45 -43.02
#